data_AF-A0A2W4WGJ8-F1
#
_entry.id   AF-A0A2W4WGJ8-F1
#
_cell.length_a   1.000
_cell.length_b   1.000
_cell.length_c   1.000
_cell.angle_alpha   90.00
_cell.angle_beta   90.00
_cell.angle_gamma   90.00
#
_symmetry.space_group_name_H-M   'P 1'
#
loop_
_entity.id
_entity.type
_entity.pdbx_description
1 polymer ?
#
loop_
_entity_poly.entity_id
_entity_poly.type
_entity_poly.pdbx_seq_one_letter_code
_entity_poly.pdbx_strand_id
1 'polypeptide(L)'
;MSYLDTVADFYAEVAETPDVGLCCVQSTPLKMPGLTVPAQMQEMNYGCGTTVHPAELTGDPTVLYVGVGGGLEALQFAYFSRRSGAVIAVDPVDSMRAAAERNLAIAAQQNEWFDLSFVSIRSGDAFALPMPDRSVDVVAQNCLFNIFEPEDLAKALAEAYRVLKPNGRLVMSDPISTQEMPLHLRSDDRLRAMCLSGALTYEDYTQKIIEAGFGQVEIRARRPYRLLNAKHYKLDQNLMLESLDSVSFKVPIAKDGACIFTGKMAVYTGAEDSFDDNAGHILMPGIPLAVCDKTAGKLDKFSDITVTDSTWYYDGGGCC
;
A
#
# COMPACT_ATOMS: atom_id res chain seq x y z
N MET A 1 16.96 23.15 6.60
CA MET A 1 16.15 22.00 7.04
C MET A 1 15.58 21.41 5.76
N SER A 2 15.87 20.14 5.49
CA SER A 2 15.28 19.42 4.35
C SER A 2 13.83 19.06 4.67
N TYR A 3 13.04 18.69 3.64
CA TYR A 3 11.68 18.20 3.89
C TYR A 3 11.68 16.94 4.77
N LEU A 4 12.71 16.09 4.66
CA LEU A 4 12.89 14.89 5.50
C LEU A 4 13.14 15.24 6.98
N ASP A 5 13.90 16.30 7.26
CA ASP A 5 14.08 16.80 8.63
C ASP A 5 12.74 17.27 9.20
N THR A 6 11.95 18.02 8.42
CA THR A 6 10.60 18.46 8.81
C THR A 6 9.67 17.28 9.10
N VAL A 7 9.74 16.22 8.27
CA VAL A 7 8.99 14.99 8.48
C VAL A 7 9.42 14.30 9.78
N ALA A 8 10.72 14.14 10.00
CA ALA A 8 11.25 13.50 11.21
C ALA A 8 10.83 14.26 12.49
N ASP A 9 10.95 15.59 12.49
CA ASP A 9 10.54 16.44 13.62
C ASP A 9 9.02 16.32 13.88
N PHE A 10 8.21 16.35 12.83
CA PHE A 10 6.77 16.20 12.92
C PHE A 10 6.36 14.83 13.47
N TYR A 11 6.95 13.75 12.98
CA TYR A 11 6.65 12.41 13.49
C TYR A 11 7.20 12.17 14.90
N ALA A 12 8.28 12.86 15.28
CA ALA A 12 8.77 12.83 16.65
C ALA A 12 7.78 13.49 17.64
N GLU A 13 7.17 14.62 17.25
CA GLU A 13 6.14 15.32 18.03
C GLU A 13 4.90 14.44 18.26
N VAL A 14 4.36 13.85 17.19
CA VAL A 14 3.14 13.03 17.29
C VAL A 14 3.38 11.66 17.93
N ALA A 15 4.63 11.21 18.02
CA ALA A 15 5.00 10.03 18.82
C ALA A 15 4.84 10.26 20.33
N GLU A 16 4.98 11.51 20.77
CA GLU A 16 4.81 11.90 22.18
C GLU A 16 3.39 12.37 22.48
N THR A 17 2.82 13.17 21.56
CA THR A 17 1.47 13.73 21.68
C THR A 17 0.65 13.38 20.44
N PRO A 18 -0.05 12.23 20.45
CA PRO A 18 -0.80 11.77 19.28
C PRO A 18 -1.84 12.78 18.81
N ASP A 19 -1.76 13.18 17.54
CA ASP A 19 -2.77 14.03 16.90
C ASP A 19 -3.82 13.16 16.19
N VAL A 20 -4.98 13.00 16.84
CA VAL A 20 -6.05 12.14 16.34
C VAL A 20 -6.68 12.73 15.08
N GLY A 21 -6.57 12.00 13.96
CA GLY A 21 -7.12 12.42 12.66
C GLY A 21 -6.20 13.32 11.84
N LEU A 22 -4.92 13.40 12.21
CA LEU A 22 -3.87 14.20 11.57
C LEU A 22 -3.87 14.10 10.04
N CYS A 23 -3.72 12.87 9.56
CA CYS A 23 -3.56 12.56 8.15
C CYS A 23 -4.92 12.16 7.57
N CYS A 24 -5.48 11.07 8.10
CA CYS A 24 -6.52 10.27 7.48
C CYS A 24 -7.88 10.27 8.19
N VAL A 25 -8.94 9.91 7.46
CA VAL A 25 -10.13 9.32 8.11
C VAL A 25 -9.63 8.11 8.89
N GLN A 26 -9.79 8.09 10.21
CA GLN A 26 -9.32 6.98 11.04
C GLN A 26 -9.85 5.66 10.47
N SER A 27 -8.96 4.84 9.92
CA SER A 27 -9.32 3.50 9.48
C SER A 27 -9.72 2.72 10.74
N THR A 28 -10.86 2.02 10.67
CA THR A 28 -11.24 1.14 11.77
C THR A 28 -10.27 -0.04 11.77
N PRO A 29 -9.57 -0.31 12.88
CA PRO A 29 -8.69 -1.46 12.96
C PRO A 29 -9.43 -2.76 12.65
N LEU A 30 -8.73 -3.77 12.13
CA LEU A 30 -9.28 -5.09 11.91
C LEU A 30 -9.85 -5.64 13.22
N LYS A 31 -11.14 -5.99 13.21
CA LYS A 31 -11.81 -6.66 14.34
C LYS A 31 -11.77 -8.16 14.12
N MET A 32 -10.66 -8.78 14.48
CA MET A 32 -10.46 -10.22 14.36
C MET A 32 -10.69 -10.94 15.69
N PRO A 33 -11.16 -12.20 15.68
CA PRO A 33 -11.36 -12.96 16.92
C PRO A 33 -10.10 -13.00 17.79
N GLY A 34 -10.21 -12.52 19.02
CA GLY A 34 -9.11 -12.48 19.98
C GLY A 34 -8.08 -11.35 19.75
N LEU A 35 -8.19 -10.55 18.69
CA LEU A 35 -7.36 -9.36 18.50
C LEU A 35 -7.99 -8.17 19.25
N THR A 36 -7.28 -7.67 20.25
CA THR A 36 -7.55 -6.42 20.95
C THR A 36 -6.46 -5.42 20.59
N VAL A 37 -6.84 -4.32 19.94
CA VAL A 37 -5.93 -3.24 19.58
C VAL A 37 -5.88 -2.21 20.73
N PRO A 38 -4.71 -1.99 21.37
CA PRO A 38 -4.57 -0.98 22.41
C PRO A 38 -5.02 0.41 21.96
N ALA A 39 -5.64 1.18 22.85
CA ALA A 39 -6.17 2.51 22.53
C ALA A 39 -5.08 3.45 21.97
N GLN A 40 -3.88 3.39 22.55
CA GLN A 40 -2.73 4.18 22.12
C GLN A 40 -2.33 3.91 20.66
N MET A 41 -2.46 2.66 20.19
CA MET A 41 -2.21 2.34 18.77
C MET A 41 -3.26 2.97 17.86
N GLN A 42 -4.50 3.12 18.32
CA GLN A 42 -5.59 3.74 17.55
C GLN A 42 -5.43 5.26 17.48
N GLU A 43 -5.00 5.87 18.58
CA GLU A 43 -4.69 7.31 18.65
C GLU A 43 -3.51 7.68 17.74
N MET A 44 -2.57 6.76 17.54
CA MET A 44 -1.42 6.88 16.64
C MET A 44 -1.65 6.25 15.26
N ASN A 45 -2.90 6.03 14.85
CA ASN A 45 -3.23 5.52 13.52
C ASN A 45 -3.31 6.66 12.51
N TYR A 46 -2.22 6.86 11.76
CA TYR A 46 -2.11 7.85 10.69
C TYR A 46 -2.26 7.23 9.29
N GLY A 47 -2.77 5.99 9.19
CA GLY A 47 -2.93 5.25 7.95
C GLY A 47 -4.23 5.58 7.21
N CYS A 48 -4.17 5.55 5.88
CA CYS A 48 -5.26 5.90 4.96
C CYS A 48 -6.11 4.69 4.53
N GLY A 49 -5.62 3.49 4.83
CA GLY A 49 -6.12 2.20 4.39
C GLY A 49 -5.67 1.09 5.31
N THR A 50 -5.65 -0.14 4.80
CA THR A 50 -5.03 -1.27 5.49
C THR A 50 -4.06 -1.95 4.55
N THR A 51 -2.92 -2.38 5.09
CA THR A 51 -1.95 -3.18 4.33
C THR A 51 -2.06 -4.68 4.64
N VAL A 52 -2.94 -5.05 5.57
CA VAL A 52 -3.09 -6.42 6.04
C VAL A 52 -4.20 -7.10 5.23
N HIS A 53 -3.80 -7.68 4.10
CA HIS A 53 -4.67 -8.51 3.27
C HIS A 53 -4.40 -10.00 3.55
N PRO A 54 -5.40 -10.77 4.03
CA PRO A 54 -5.20 -12.19 4.36
C PRO A 54 -4.67 -13.05 3.20
N ALA A 55 -5.10 -12.75 1.96
CA ALA A 55 -4.61 -13.44 0.76
C ALA A 55 -3.10 -13.30 0.58
N GLU A 56 -2.54 -12.15 0.98
CA GLU A 56 -1.11 -11.84 0.93
C GLU A 56 -0.33 -12.40 2.11
N LEU A 57 -0.99 -13.06 3.06
CA LEU A 57 -0.37 -13.61 4.26
C LEU A 57 -0.41 -15.15 4.29
N THR A 58 -0.77 -15.77 3.18
CA THR A 58 -0.72 -17.21 2.98
C THR A 58 0.72 -17.73 2.97
N GLY A 59 0.94 -18.92 3.54
CA GLY A 59 2.25 -19.57 3.55
C GLY A 59 3.27 -18.97 4.53
N ASP A 60 2.80 -18.36 5.61
CA ASP A 60 3.61 -17.82 6.73
C ASP A 60 4.74 -16.85 6.31
N PRO A 61 4.46 -15.83 5.48
CA PRO A 61 5.48 -14.96 4.91
C PRO A 61 6.23 -14.17 5.99
N THR A 62 7.49 -13.83 5.71
CA THR A 62 8.20 -12.80 6.46
C THR A 62 7.81 -11.43 5.92
N VAL A 63 7.29 -10.57 6.80
CA VAL A 63 6.81 -9.23 6.49
C VAL A 63 7.83 -8.19 6.97
N LEU A 64 8.24 -7.30 6.07
CA LEU A 64 8.95 -6.06 6.41
C LEU A 64 7.97 -4.89 6.34
N TYR A 65 7.66 -4.28 7.48
CA TYR A 65 6.77 -3.13 7.57
C TYR A 65 7.59 -1.83 7.70
N VAL A 66 7.43 -0.90 6.78
CA VAL A 66 8.19 0.36 6.71
C VAL A 66 7.34 1.50 7.25
N GLY A 67 7.84 2.19 8.28
CA GLY A 67 7.12 3.21 9.03
C GLY A 67 6.24 2.59 10.12
N VAL A 68 6.83 2.12 11.23
CA VAL A 68 6.13 1.36 12.28
C VAL A 68 4.97 2.12 12.92
N GLY A 69 5.05 3.45 12.96
CA GLY A 69 4.06 4.29 13.62
C GLY A 69 3.82 3.86 15.07
N GLY A 70 2.56 3.84 15.52
CA GLY A 70 2.21 3.32 16.85
C GLY A 70 2.30 1.80 17.02
N GLY A 71 2.67 1.02 15.98
CA GLY A 71 2.75 -0.44 16.02
C GLY A 71 1.48 -1.20 15.61
N LEU A 72 0.45 -0.49 15.13
CA LEU A 72 -0.86 -1.07 14.79
C LEU A 72 -0.79 -2.16 13.71
N GLU A 73 -0.25 -1.84 12.54
CA GLU A 73 -0.16 -2.78 11.41
C GLU A 73 0.80 -3.92 11.74
N ALA A 74 1.89 -3.66 12.49
CA ALA A 74 2.80 -4.70 12.95
C ALA A 74 2.09 -5.75 13.83
N LEU A 75 1.22 -5.31 14.76
CA LEU A 75 0.37 -6.22 15.55
C LEU A 75 -0.62 -7.00 14.67
N GLN A 76 -1.22 -6.34 13.68
CA GLN A 76 -2.17 -6.98 12.75
C GLN A 76 -1.48 -8.03 11.85
N PHE A 77 -0.28 -7.76 11.33
CA PHE A 77 0.51 -8.76 10.61
C PHE A 77 0.93 -9.93 11.51
N ALA A 78 1.28 -9.66 12.77
CA ALA A 78 1.61 -10.70 13.75
C ALA A 78 0.43 -11.63 14.04
N TYR A 79 -0.81 -11.13 13.95
CA TYR A 79 -2.02 -11.94 14.13
C TYR A 79 -2.12 -13.10 13.13
N PHE A 80 -1.74 -12.87 11.87
CA PHE A 80 -1.79 -13.88 10.80
C PHE A 80 -0.61 -14.84 10.83
N SER A 81 0.57 -14.37 11.24
CA SER A 81 1.81 -15.13 11.14
C SER A 81 2.19 -15.90 12.42
N ARG A 82 1.90 -15.33 13.60
CA ARG A 82 2.07 -15.94 14.94
C ARG A 82 3.37 -16.72 15.16
N ARG A 83 4.49 -16.24 14.60
CA ARG A 83 5.81 -16.86 14.75
C ARG A 83 6.87 -15.80 15.05
N SER A 84 7.91 -16.20 15.77
CA SER A 84 9.02 -15.30 16.09
C SER A 84 9.68 -14.76 14.82
N GLY A 85 9.92 -13.45 14.80
CA GLY A 85 10.54 -12.73 13.68
C GLY A 85 9.71 -12.74 12.39
N ALA A 86 8.39 -12.99 12.48
CA ALA A 86 7.51 -12.90 11.31
C ALA A 86 7.43 -11.48 10.75
N VAL A 87 7.37 -10.50 11.65
CA VAL A 87 7.24 -9.09 11.31
C VAL A 87 8.51 -8.37 11.71
N ILE A 88 9.14 -7.71 10.74
CA ILE A 88 10.26 -6.80 10.95
C ILE A 88 9.72 -5.41 10.65
N ALA A 89 9.64 -4.55 11.65
CA ALA A 89 9.18 -3.18 11.48
C ALA A 89 10.36 -2.21 11.55
N VAL A 90 10.43 -1.26 10.61
CA VAL A 90 11.49 -0.26 10.55
C VAL A 90 10.91 1.14 10.63
N ASP A 91 11.64 2.05 11.27
CA ASP A 91 11.28 3.46 11.33
C ASP A 91 12.55 4.29 11.60
N PRO A 92 12.75 5.44 10.93
CA PRO A 92 13.91 6.28 11.18
C PRO A 92 13.82 7.03 12.52
N VAL A 93 12.62 7.28 13.06
CA VAL A 93 12.42 8.14 14.23
C VAL A 93 12.48 7.34 15.53
N ASP A 94 13.46 7.66 16.39
CA ASP A 94 13.70 6.96 17.65
C ASP A 94 12.50 6.98 18.60
N SER A 95 11.84 8.14 18.75
CA SER A 95 10.66 8.28 19.61
C SER A 95 9.47 7.46 19.11
N MET A 96 9.31 7.33 17.78
CA MET A 96 8.27 6.51 17.16
C MET A 96 8.50 5.02 17.43
N ARG A 97 9.75 4.54 17.27
CA ARG A 97 10.11 3.15 17.62
C ARG A 97 9.85 2.86 19.10
N ALA A 98 10.25 3.76 19.98
CA ALA A 98 10.01 3.61 21.41
C ALA A 98 8.50 3.61 21.75
N ALA A 99 7.67 4.39 21.04
CA ALA A 99 6.22 4.35 21.19
C ALA A 99 5.63 3.01 20.74
N ALA A 100 6.04 2.51 19.57
CA ALA A 100 5.62 1.20 19.08
C ALA A 100 5.99 0.06 20.02
N GLU A 101 7.22 0.05 20.58
CA GLU A 101 7.65 -0.95 21.55
C GLU A 101 6.77 -0.95 22.82
N ARG A 102 6.49 0.24 23.39
CA ARG A 102 5.58 0.38 24.53
C ARG A 102 4.17 -0.13 24.19
N ASN A 103 3.66 0.22 23.03
CA ASN A 103 2.32 -0.18 22.60
C ASN A 103 2.23 -1.70 22.38
N LEU A 104 3.25 -2.33 21.78
CA LEU A 104 3.30 -3.78 21.62
C LEU A 104 3.39 -4.51 22.96
N ALA A 105 4.09 -3.95 23.96
CA ALA A 105 4.09 -4.49 25.32
C ALA A 105 2.70 -4.47 25.96
N ILE A 106 1.91 -3.41 25.71
CA ILE A 106 0.50 -3.36 26.12
C ILE A 106 -0.32 -4.40 25.35
N ALA A 107 -0.10 -4.54 24.04
CA ALA A 107 -0.79 -5.53 23.23
C ALA A 107 -0.54 -6.96 23.74
N ALA A 108 0.68 -7.29 24.16
CA ALA A 108 1.03 -8.60 24.72
C ALA A 108 0.30 -8.92 26.03
N GLN A 109 -0.06 -7.90 26.81
CA GLN A 109 -0.89 -8.07 28.02
C GLN A 109 -2.38 -8.25 27.69
N GLN A 110 -2.84 -7.71 26.56
CA GLN A 110 -4.25 -7.72 26.15
C GLN A 110 -4.62 -8.85 25.18
N ASN A 111 -3.62 -9.55 24.65
CA ASN A 111 -3.78 -10.58 23.62
C ASN A 111 -2.98 -11.83 24.02
N GLU A 112 -3.67 -12.87 24.52
CA GLU A 112 -3.01 -14.12 24.96
C GLU A 112 -2.22 -14.84 23.85
N TRP A 113 -2.59 -14.60 22.59
CA TRP A 113 -1.92 -15.19 21.43
C TRP A 113 -0.67 -14.42 20.98
N PHE A 114 -0.47 -13.18 21.44
CA PHE A 114 0.59 -12.32 20.94
C PHE A 114 1.83 -12.41 21.82
N ASP A 115 2.94 -12.80 21.20
CA ASP A 115 4.26 -12.78 21.83
C ASP A 115 5.10 -11.66 21.21
N LEU A 116 5.82 -10.90 22.05
CA LEU A 116 6.67 -9.79 21.60
C LEU A 116 7.73 -10.25 20.59
N SER A 117 8.17 -11.51 20.64
CA SER A 117 9.14 -12.06 19.69
C SER A 117 8.61 -12.13 18.26
N PHE A 118 7.31 -11.98 18.03
CA PHE A 118 6.71 -11.99 16.68
C PHE A 118 7.08 -10.74 15.87
N VAL A 119 7.38 -9.63 16.55
CA VAL A 119 7.68 -8.33 15.94
C VAL A 119 9.08 -7.87 16.37
N SER A 120 9.96 -7.60 15.41
CA SER A 120 11.27 -6.97 15.63
C SER A 120 11.22 -5.53 15.12
N ILE A 121 11.34 -4.56 16.03
CA ILE A 121 11.46 -3.14 15.66
C ILE A 121 12.95 -2.82 15.46
N ARG A 122 13.28 -2.10 14.39
CA ARG A 122 14.65 -1.72 14.02
C ARG A 122 14.72 -0.28 13.54
N SER A 123 15.88 0.36 13.76
CA SER A 123 16.18 1.61 13.06
C SER A 123 16.43 1.32 11.58
N GLY A 124 15.86 2.15 10.71
CA GLY A 124 16.03 2.05 9.27
C GLY A 124 15.08 3.02 8.55
N ASP A 125 15.52 3.52 7.40
CA ASP A 125 14.70 4.34 6.51
C ASP A 125 14.32 3.56 5.24
N ALA A 126 13.41 4.12 4.45
CA ALA A 126 12.93 3.49 3.23
C ALA A 126 13.97 3.46 2.10
N PHE A 127 15.05 4.25 2.18
CA PHE A 127 16.08 4.38 1.14
C PHE A 127 17.21 3.36 1.32
N ALA A 128 17.43 2.88 2.55
CA ALA A 128 18.41 1.86 2.90
C ALA A 128 17.83 0.90 3.96
N LEU A 129 16.99 -0.03 3.51
CA LEU A 129 16.34 -0.99 4.38
C LEU A 129 17.38 -1.94 4.99
N PRO A 130 17.33 -2.21 6.32
CA PRO A 130 18.32 -3.03 7.04
C PRO A 130 18.09 -4.53 6.82
N MET A 131 17.94 -4.92 5.55
CA MET A 131 17.62 -6.27 5.09
C MET A 131 18.50 -6.65 3.89
N PRO A 132 18.96 -7.91 3.81
CA PRO A 132 19.65 -8.42 2.63
C PRO A 132 18.75 -8.42 1.40
N ASP A 133 19.37 -8.47 0.22
CA ASP A 133 18.67 -8.70 -1.04
C ASP A 133 17.80 -9.97 -0.95
N ARG A 134 16.59 -9.90 -1.51
CA ARG A 134 15.72 -11.08 -1.69
C ARG A 134 15.52 -11.89 -0.40
N SER A 135 15.28 -11.21 0.72
CA SER A 135 15.20 -11.82 2.06
C SER A 135 13.79 -11.87 2.64
N VAL A 136 12.86 -11.04 2.15
CA VAL A 136 11.48 -10.97 2.67
C VAL A 136 10.43 -11.29 1.61
N ASP A 137 9.27 -11.77 2.04
CA ASP A 137 8.18 -12.19 1.17
C ASP A 137 7.21 -11.03 0.90
N VAL A 138 6.99 -10.18 1.91
CA VAL A 138 6.13 -9.01 1.86
C VAL A 138 6.90 -7.80 2.36
N VAL A 139 6.83 -6.69 1.61
CA VAL A 139 7.13 -5.36 2.10
C VAL A 139 5.81 -4.62 2.21
N ALA A 140 5.54 -3.95 3.33
CA ALA A 140 4.31 -3.22 3.54
C ALA A 140 4.58 -1.81 4.06
N GLN A 141 3.76 -0.84 3.63
CA GLN A 141 3.80 0.54 4.11
C GLN A 141 2.41 1.17 4.00
N ASN A 142 2.04 2.01 4.98
CA ASN A 142 0.78 2.73 4.97
C ASN A 142 1.03 4.23 5.13
N CYS A 143 0.61 5.01 4.13
CA CYS A 143 0.66 6.47 4.12
C CYS A 143 2.09 7.05 4.28
N LEU A 144 3.10 6.34 3.76
CA LEU A 144 4.52 6.73 3.86
C LEU A 144 5.07 7.31 2.55
N PHE A 145 4.86 6.64 1.42
CA PHE A 145 5.59 6.97 0.19
C PHE A 145 5.15 8.28 -0.46
N ASN A 146 3.90 8.71 -0.24
CA ASN A 146 3.46 10.04 -0.67
C ASN A 146 4.29 11.18 -0.06
N ILE A 147 4.94 10.96 1.09
CA ILE A 147 5.77 11.99 1.73
C ILE A 147 7.00 12.30 0.86
N PHE A 148 7.53 11.32 0.15
CA PHE A 148 8.78 11.48 -0.60
C PHE A 148 8.62 12.36 -1.84
N GLU A 149 9.67 13.10 -2.16
CA GLU A 149 9.83 13.68 -3.48
C GLU A 149 10.01 12.58 -4.54
N PRO A 150 9.69 12.82 -5.82
CA PRO A 150 9.68 11.78 -6.86
C PRO A 150 10.97 10.94 -6.96
N GLU A 151 12.13 11.57 -6.80
CA GLU A 151 13.44 10.91 -6.84
C GLU A 151 13.67 10.01 -5.61
N ASP A 152 13.20 10.44 -4.44
CA ASP A 152 13.31 9.67 -3.20
C ASP A 152 12.28 8.54 -3.15
N LEU A 153 11.09 8.75 -3.71
CA LEU A 153 10.12 7.68 -3.97
C LEU A 153 10.72 6.58 -4.85
N ALA A 154 11.41 6.96 -5.93
CA ALA A 154 12.07 5.99 -6.81
C ALA A 154 13.13 5.17 -6.05
N LYS A 155 13.91 5.78 -5.16
CA LYS A 155 14.86 5.06 -4.28
C LYS A 155 14.14 4.11 -3.33
N ALA A 156 13.07 4.57 -2.68
CA ALA A 156 12.30 3.75 -1.74
C ALA A 156 11.66 2.53 -2.42
N LEU A 157 11.10 2.71 -3.61
CA LEU A 157 10.54 1.62 -4.41
C LEU A 157 11.63 0.64 -4.88
N ALA A 158 12.78 1.14 -5.32
CA ALA A 158 13.92 0.30 -5.70
C ALA A 158 14.45 -0.52 -4.51
N GLU A 159 14.47 0.06 -3.31
CA GLU A 159 14.92 -0.60 -2.11
C GLU A 159 13.92 -1.67 -1.62
N ALA A 160 12.62 -1.36 -1.66
CA ALA A 160 11.56 -2.36 -1.45
C ALA A 160 11.68 -3.51 -2.46
N TYR A 161 11.92 -3.20 -3.74
CA TYR A 161 12.16 -4.21 -4.75
C TYR A 161 13.41 -5.05 -4.46
N ARG A 162 14.52 -4.45 -4.01
CA ARG A 162 15.78 -5.15 -3.69
C ARG A 162 15.57 -6.23 -2.63
N VAL A 163 14.92 -5.89 -1.52
CA VAL A 163 14.76 -6.78 -0.36
C VAL A 163 13.72 -7.88 -0.60
N LEU A 164 12.76 -7.68 -1.51
CA LEU A 164 11.75 -8.69 -1.85
C LEU A 164 12.37 -9.90 -2.55
N LYS A 165 11.97 -11.11 -2.14
CA LYS A 165 12.22 -12.35 -2.88
C LYS A 165 11.56 -12.31 -4.27
N PRO A 166 12.01 -13.12 -5.24
CA PRO A 166 11.21 -13.39 -6.44
C PRO A 166 9.78 -13.81 -6.05
N ASN A 167 8.77 -13.27 -6.73
CA ASN A 167 7.35 -13.44 -6.41
C ASN A 167 6.90 -12.86 -5.05
N GLY A 168 7.78 -12.13 -4.35
CA GLY A 168 7.38 -11.31 -3.21
C GLY A 168 6.51 -10.13 -3.65
N ARG A 169 5.82 -9.49 -2.72
CA ARG A 169 4.93 -8.36 -3.01
C ARG A 169 5.18 -7.15 -2.11
N LEU A 170 5.07 -5.97 -2.72
CA LEU A 170 4.88 -4.71 -2.02
C LEU A 170 3.38 -4.50 -1.81
N VAL A 171 2.94 -4.41 -0.57
CA VAL A 171 1.56 -4.12 -0.20
C VAL A 171 1.50 -2.71 0.37
N MET A 172 0.64 -1.86 -0.16
CA MET A 172 0.57 -0.49 0.33
C MET A 172 -0.81 0.12 0.28
N SER A 173 -0.99 1.10 1.14
CA SER A 173 -2.11 2.03 1.15
C SER A 173 -1.52 3.43 1.17
N ASP A 174 -1.73 4.24 0.14
CA ASP A 174 -1.15 5.60 0.06
C ASP A 174 -2.13 6.62 -0.53
N PRO A 175 -2.03 7.92 -0.17
CA PRO A 175 -2.76 8.97 -0.84
C PRO A 175 -2.27 9.18 -2.28
N ILE A 176 -3.21 9.19 -3.20
CA ILE A 176 -3.08 9.69 -4.56
C ILE A 176 -3.95 10.94 -4.73
N SER A 177 -3.66 11.73 -5.75
CA SER A 177 -4.41 12.94 -6.09
C SER A 177 -5.18 12.73 -7.40
N THR A 178 -6.40 13.26 -7.50
CA THR A 178 -7.20 13.19 -8.74
C THR A 178 -6.65 14.06 -9.88
N GLN A 179 -5.69 14.93 -9.58
CA GLN A 179 -5.04 15.83 -10.52
C GLN A 179 -3.62 16.14 -10.03
N GLU A 180 -2.79 16.77 -10.86
CA GLU A 180 -1.46 17.19 -10.43
C GLU A 180 -1.53 18.15 -9.23
N MET A 181 -0.72 17.86 -8.20
CA MET A 181 -0.64 18.71 -7.02
C MET A 181 0.05 20.04 -7.37
N PRO A 182 -0.58 21.21 -7.11
CA PRO A 182 0.02 22.50 -7.39
C PRO A 182 1.34 22.73 -6.66
N LEU A 183 2.26 23.42 -7.33
CA LEU A 183 3.63 23.59 -6.84
C LEU A 183 3.69 24.23 -5.45
N HIS A 184 2.86 25.24 -5.17
CA HIS A 184 2.87 25.92 -3.87
C HIS A 184 2.43 25.03 -2.71
N LEU A 185 1.61 24.00 -2.95
CA LEU A 185 1.30 22.99 -1.94
C LEU A 185 2.43 21.97 -1.86
N ARG A 186 2.92 21.50 -3.00
CA ARG A 186 3.97 20.46 -3.09
C ARG A 186 5.28 20.88 -2.39
N SER A 187 5.57 22.17 -2.40
CA SER A 187 6.73 22.81 -1.76
C SER A 187 6.49 23.22 -0.30
N ASP A 188 5.33 22.91 0.28
CA ASP A 188 5.08 23.08 1.71
C ASP A 188 5.44 21.77 2.45
N ASP A 189 6.62 21.80 3.09
CA ASP A 189 7.17 20.64 3.81
C ASP A 189 6.27 20.16 4.96
N ARG A 190 5.49 21.06 5.58
CA ARG A 190 4.57 20.69 6.65
C ARG A 190 3.35 19.97 6.09
N LEU A 191 2.76 20.48 5.00
CA LEU A 191 1.68 19.77 4.31
C LEU A 191 2.14 18.42 3.76
N ARG A 192 3.40 18.32 3.35
CA ARG A 192 4.03 17.06 2.92
C ARG A 192 4.15 16.07 4.07
N ALA A 193 4.64 16.51 5.22
CA ALA A 193 4.70 15.68 6.44
C ALA A 193 3.32 15.21 6.93
N MET A 194 2.26 15.98 6.65
CA MET A 194 0.87 15.60 6.91
C MET A 194 0.25 14.68 5.85
N CYS A 195 1.02 14.26 4.85
CA CYS A 195 0.60 13.48 3.68
C CYS A 195 -0.51 14.15 2.84
N LEU A 196 -0.48 15.49 2.74
CA LEU A 196 -1.49 16.26 2.02
C LEU A 196 -1.02 16.79 0.66
N SER A 197 0.27 17.01 0.48
CA SER A 197 0.79 17.70 -0.72
C SER A 197 1.82 16.92 -1.52
N GLY A 198 2.18 15.71 -1.08
CA GLY A 198 3.11 14.85 -1.80
C GLY A 198 2.48 13.81 -2.73
N ALA A 199 1.15 13.65 -2.65
CA ALA A 199 0.39 12.68 -3.43
C ALA A 199 0.53 12.88 -4.95
N LEU A 200 0.91 11.80 -5.65
CA LEU A 200 0.96 11.74 -7.11
C LEU A 200 -0.40 11.35 -7.71
N THR A 201 -0.57 11.52 -9.02
CA THR A 201 -1.72 10.95 -9.73
C THR A 201 -1.67 9.43 -9.72
N TYR A 202 -2.80 8.76 -9.96
CA TYR A 202 -2.85 7.31 -10.08
C TYR A 202 -1.89 6.80 -11.17
N GLU A 203 -1.88 7.48 -12.31
CA GLU A 203 -1.07 7.16 -13.47
C GLU A 203 0.42 7.31 -13.16
N ASP A 204 0.84 8.44 -12.59
CA ASP A 204 2.23 8.69 -12.21
C ASP A 204 2.70 7.70 -11.13
N TYR A 205 1.85 7.42 -10.14
CA TYR A 205 2.23 6.54 -9.04
C TYR A 205 2.38 5.09 -9.51
N THR A 206 1.45 4.61 -10.33
CA THR A 206 1.53 3.26 -10.92
C THR A 206 2.74 3.15 -11.86
N GLN A 207 3.04 4.20 -12.61
CA GLN A 207 4.22 4.23 -13.47
C GLN A 207 5.53 4.14 -12.66
N LYS A 208 5.63 4.83 -11.52
CA LYS A 208 6.81 4.74 -10.62
C LYS A 208 7.01 3.34 -10.08
N ILE A 209 5.92 2.64 -9.72
CA ILE A 209 5.97 1.23 -9.30
C ILE A 209 6.52 0.34 -10.42
N ILE A 210 6.02 0.52 -11.65
CA ILE A 210 6.48 -0.26 -12.81
C ILE A 210 7.96 0.03 -13.11
N GLU A 211 8.38 1.29 -13.05
CA GLU A 211 9.78 1.71 -13.24
C GLU A 211 10.74 1.06 -12.23
N ALA A 212 10.27 0.80 -11.01
CA ALA A 212 11.04 0.07 -9.99
C ALA A 212 11.16 -1.44 -10.28
N GLY A 213 10.40 -1.97 -11.24
CA GLY A 213 10.53 -3.34 -11.75
C GLY A 213 9.38 -4.29 -11.39
N PHE A 214 8.29 -3.79 -10.78
CA PHE A 214 7.12 -4.60 -10.47
C PHE A 214 6.30 -4.90 -11.73
N GLY A 215 6.28 -6.16 -12.16
CA GLY A 215 5.61 -6.58 -13.40
C GLY A 215 4.09 -6.72 -13.31
N GLN A 216 3.54 -6.74 -12.09
CA GLN A 216 2.11 -6.86 -11.85
C GLN A 216 1.70 -5.97 -10.68
N VAL A 217 0.65 -5.18 -10.88
CA VAL A 217 0.09 -4.27 -9.87
C VAL A 217 -1.40 -4.53 -9.77
N GLU A 218 -1.86 -4.84 -8.57
CA GLU A 218 -3.25 -5.17 -8.28
C GLU A 218 -3.86 -4.10 -7.39
N ILE A 219 -4.93 -3.46 -7.85
CA ILE A 219 -5.62 -2.44 -7.07
C ILE A 219 -6.65 -3.12 -6.17
N ARG A 220 -6.41 -3.07 -4.87
CA ARG A 220 -7.30 -3.63 -3.84
C ARG A 220 -8.44 -2.70 -3.49
N ALA A 221 -8.19 -1.39 -3.48
CA ALA A 221 -9.21 -0.38 -3.28
C ALA A 221 -8.73 0.98 -3.81
N ARG A 222 -9.68 1.80 -4.27
CA ARG A 222 -9.49 3.24 -4.47
C ARG A 222 -10.68 3.98 -3.87
N ARG A 223 -10.44 4.93 -2.97
CA ARG A 223 -11.52 5.61 -2.25
C ARG A 223 -11.22 7.07 -1.93
N PRO A 224 -12.20 7.98 -2.00
CA PRO A 224 -12.05 9.34 -1.51
C PRO A 224 -11.56 9.36 -0.07
N TYR A 225 -10.58 10.20 0.18
CA TYR A 225 -9.84 10.21 1.42
C TYR A 225 -9.89 11.60 2.07
N ARG A 226 -9.62 12.66 1.31
CA ARG A 226 -9.62 14.03 1.83
C ARG A 226 -9.85 15.05 0.71
N LEU A 227 -10.62 16.10 1.00
CA LEU A 227 -10.84 17.21 0.07
C LEU A 227 -9.99 18.42 0.49
N LEU A 228 -9.04 18.81 -0.35
CA LEU A 228 -8.35 20.10 -0.24
C LEU A 228 -9.24 21.17 -0.86
N ASN A 229 -9.95 21.93 -0.03
CA ASN A 229 -10.88 22.94 -0.51
C ASN A 229 -10.15 24.17 -1.08
N ALA A 230 -10.73 24.75 -2.14
CA ALA A 230 -10.14 25.84 -2.90
C ALA A 230 -9.82 27.08 -2.06
N LYS A 231 -10.70 27.43 -1.12
CA LYS A 231 -10.56 28.65 -0.30
C LYS A 231 -9.39 28.54 0.69
N HIS A 232 -9.29 27.42 1.40
CA HIS A 232 -8.29 27.22 2.44
C HIS A 232 -6.90 26.99 1.83
N TYR A 233 -6.82 26.17 0.78
CA TYR A 233 -5.55 25.78 0.15
C TYR A 233 -5.15 26.67 -1.03
N LYS A 234 -5.91 27.74 -1.31
CA LYS A 234 -5.67 28.70 -2.40
C LYS A 234 -5.54 28.01 -3.76
N LEU A 235 -6.54 27.19 -4.08
CA LEU A 235 -6.64 26.45 -5.34
C LEU A 235 -7.71 27.08 -6.24
N ASP A 236 -7.60 26.89 -7.55
CA ASP A 236 -8.62 27.32 -8.51
C ASP A 236 -9.92 26.51 -8.36
N GLN A 237 -9.79 25.22 -8.04
CA GLN A 237 -10.89 24.30 -7.76
C GLN A 237 -10.50 23.36 -6.61
N ASN A 238 -11.51 22.74 -5.97
CA ASN A 238 -11.24 21.74 -4.94
C ASN A 238 -10.44 20.57 -5.53
N LEU A 239 -9.48 20.06 -4.76
CA LEU A 239 -8.66 18.92 -5.13
C LEU A 239 -9.00 17.75 -4.22
N MET A 240 -9.35 16.61 -4.81
CA MET A 240 -9.64 15.39 -4.07
C MET A 240 -8.39 14.54 -3.95
N LEU A 241 -8.08 14.14 -2.72
CA LEU A 241 -7.14 13.08 -2.43
C LEU A 241 -7.93 11.79 -2.22
N GLU A 242 -7.40 10.70 -2.73
CA GLU A 242 -7.95 9.35 -2.61
C GLU A 242 -6.90 8.43 -1.99
N SER A 243 -7.34 7.41 -1.27
CA SER A 243 -6.48 6.32 -0.81
C SER A 243 -6.45 5.25 -1.89
N LEU A 244 -5.25 4.77 -2.22
CA LEU A 244 -5.00 3.68 -3.14
C LEU A 244 -4.38 2.51 -2.37
N ASP A 245 -5.15 1.44 -2.20
CA ASP A 245 -4.66 0.18 -1.67
C ASP A 245 -4.22 -0.69 -2.85
N SER A 246 -2.97 -1.17 -2.84
CA SER A 246 -2.41 -1.97 -3.92
C SER A 246 -1.46 -3.07 -3.45
N VAL A 247 -1.35 -4.11 -4.29
CA VAL A 247 -0.37 -5.18 -4.16
C VAL A 247 0.44 -5.24 -5.45
N SER A 248 1.75 -5.01 -5.35
CA SER A 248 2.67 -4.99 -6.49
C SER A 248 3.63 -6.16 -6.40
N PHE A 249 3.61 -7.05 -7.38
CA PHE A 249 4.37 -8.30 -7.37
C PHE A 249 5.72 -8.15 -8.07
N LYS A 250 6.76 -8.71 -7.44
CA LYS A 250 8.10 -8.86 -8.00
C LYS A 250 8.12 -10.02 -8.99
N VAL A 251 7.48 -9.79 -10.13
CA VAL A 251 7.47 -10.67 -11.30
C VAL A 251 8.03 -9.92 -12.51
N PRO A 252 8.59 -10.62 -13.51
CA PRO A 252 9.11 -9.96 -14.71
C PRO A 252 8.03 -9.15 -15.42
N ILE A 253 8.39 -7.95 -15.90
CA ILE A 253 7.55 -7.16 -16.80
C ILE A 253 7.49 -7.90 -18.15
N ALA A 254 6.29 -8.21 -18.63
CA ALA A 254 6.10 -8.85 -19.93
C ALA A 254 6.53 -7.91 -21.08
N LYS A 255 6.82 -8.47 -22.26
CA LYS A 255 7.28 -7.69 -23.42
C LYS A 255 6.33 -6.58 -23.85
N ASP A 256 5.04 -6.74 -23.57
CA ASP A 256 3.97 -5.81 -23.89
C ASP A 256 3.55 -4.94 -22.68
N GLY A 257 4.40 -4.85 -21.65
CA GLY A 257 4.20 -4.01 -20.47
C GLY A 257 3.75 -4.76 -19.22
N ALA A 258 3.69 -4.05 -18.09
CA ALA A 258 3.22 -4.61 -16.82
C ALA A 258 1.71 -4.91 -16.86
N CYS A 259 1.26 -5.85 -16.03
CA CYS A 259 -0.16 -6.15 -15.85
C CYS A 259 -0.71 -5.33 -14.68
N ILE A 260 -1.64 -4.42 -14.95
CA ILE A 260 -2.36 -3.67 -13.91
C ILE A 260 -3.78 -4.21 -13.81
N PHE A 261 -4.22 -4.59 -12.61
CA PHE A 261 -5.58 -5.08 -12.37
C PHE A 261 -6.37 -4.02 -11.60
N THR A 262 -7.26 -3.33 -12.30
CA THR A 262 -8.20 -2.37 -11.69
C THR A 262 -9.58 -2.99 -11.40
N GLY A 263 -9.68 -4.32 -11.48
CA GLY A 263 -10.93 -5.07 -11.28
C GLY A 263 -11.82 -5.14 -12.53
N LYS A 264 -11.24 -4.98 -13.73
CA LYS A 264 -11.95 -5.23 -14.99
C LYS A 264 -12.15 -6.72 -15.22
N MET A 265 -13.31 -7.05 -15.78
CA MET A 265 -13.68 -8.40 -16.17
C MET A 265 -13.94 -8.46 -17.67
N ALA A 266 -13.59 -9.58 -18.29
CA ALA A 266 -14.00 -9.91 -19.65
C ALA A 266 -15.00 -11.08 -19.61
N VAL A 267 -16.09 -10.95 -20.37
CA VAL A 267 -17.17 -11.94 -20.44
C VAL A 267 -17.36 -12.33 -21.89
N TYR A 268 -17.24 -13.62 -22.20
CA TYR A 268 -17.54 -14.13 -23.53
C TYR A 268 -19.06 -14.27 -23.71
N THR A 269 -19.58 -13.70 -24.80
CA THR A 269 -21.01 -13.64 -25.14
C THR A 269 -21.34 -14.32 -26.47
N GLY A 270 -20.36 -14.97 -27.11
CA GLY A 270 -20.54 -15.69 -28.37
C GLY A 270 -21.19 -17.06 -28.22
N ALA A 271 -21.35 -17.75 -29.36
CA ALA A 271 -22.10 -19.00 -29.46
C ALA A 271 -21.27 -20.28 -29.30
N GLU A 272 -19.94 -20.18 -29.32
CA GLU A 272 -19.05 -21.34 -29.18
C GLU A 272 -18.89 -21.75 -27.71
N ASP A 273 -18.31 -22.94 -27.47
CA ASP A 273 -18.11 -23.45 -26.09
C ASP A 273 -17.11 -22.63 -25.27
N SER A 274 -16.18 -21.95 -25.96
CA SER A 274 -15.18 -21.07 -25.34
C SER A 274 -14.55 -20.14 -26.37
N PHE A 275 -13.98 -19.03 -25.89
CA PHE A 275 -13.12 -18.16 -26.65
C PHE A 275 -11.67 -18.26 -26.13
N ASP A 276 -10.72 -18.56 -27.01
CA ASP A 276 -9.29 -18.57 -26.69
C ASP A 276 -8.61 -17.40 -27.40
N ASP A 277 -8.01 -16.49 -26.61
CA ASP A 277 -7.30 -15.33 -27.16
C ASP A 277 -5.90 -15.67 -27.70
N ASN A 278 -5.47 -16.94 -27.58
CA ASN A 278 -4.16 -17.48 -27.90
C ASN A 278 -2.99 -16.79 -27.17
N ALA A 279 -3.30 -16.09 -26.08
CA ALA A 279 -2.34 -15.43 -25.19
C ALA A 279 -2.47 -15.92 -23.74
N GLY A 280 -3.14 -17.06 -23.53
CA GLY A 280 -3.27 -17.73 -22.24
C GLY A 280 -4.63 -17.52 -21.55
N HIS A 281 -5.59 -16.85 -22.20
CA HIS A 281 -6.92 -16.62 -21.63
C HIS A 281 -7.97 -17.41 -22.39
N ILE A 282 -8.65 -18.30 -21.66
CA ILE A 282 -9.80 -19.05 -22.15
C ILE A 282 -11.04 -18.52 -21.42
N LEU A 283 -11.97 -17.93 -22.18
CA LEU A 283 -13.21 -17.39 -21.66
C LEU A 283 -14.37 -18.35 -21.95
N MET A 284 -15.10 -18.69 -20.91
CA MET A 284 -16.31 -19.51 -21.00
C MET A 284 -17.54 -18.60 -21.19
N PRO A 285 -18.56 -19.03 -21.96
CA PRO A 285 -19.77 -18.24 -22.16
C PRO A 285 -20.42 -17.80 -20.85
N GLY A 286 -20.64 -16.49 -20.70
CA GLY A 286 -21.33 -15.89 -19.55
C GLY A 286 -20.57 -15.92 -18.22
N ILE A 287 -19.34 -16.45 -18.17
CA ILE A 287 -18.51 -16.48 -16.95
C ILE A 287 -17.48 -15.34 -17.01
N PRO A 288 -17.52 -14.37 -16.09
CA PRO A 288 -16.52 -13.31 -16.02
C PRO A 288 -15.13 -13.84 -15.67
N LEU A 289 -14.13 -13.46 -16.47
CA LEU A 289 -12.72 -13.67 -16.19
C LEU A 289 -12.08 -12.34 -15.80
N ALA A 290 -11.37 -12.31 -14.68
CA ALA A 290 -10.58 -11.15 -14.30
C ALA A 290 -9.40 -10.97 -15.25
N VAL A 291 -9.23 -9.76 -15.78
CA VAL A 291 -8.19 -9.45 -16.75
C VAL A 291 -7.49 -8.15 -16.39
N CYS A 292 -6.18 -8.08 -16.68
CA CYS A 292 -5.46 -6.82 -16.53
C CYS A 292 -5.89 -5.79 -17.58
N ASP A 293 -5.67 -4.51 -17.32
CA ASP A 293 -6.16 -3.40 -18.12
C ASP A 293 -5.70 -3.45 -19.59
N LYS A 294 -4.46 -3.91 -19.86
CA LYS A 294 -3.97 -4.10 -21.23
C LYS A 294 -4.66 -5.28 -21.93
N THR A 295 -4.95 -6.36 -21.21
CA THR A 295 -5.68 -7.52 -21.76
C THR A 295 -7.12 -7.12 -22.04
N ALA A 296 -7.76 -6.40 -21.12
CA ALA A 296 -9.08 -5.82 -21.31
C ALA A 296 -9.14 -4.98 -22.60
N GLY A 297 -8.18 -4.07 -22.82
CA GLY A 297 -8.12 -3.26 -24.05
C GLY A 297 -7.84 -4.03 -25.35
N LYS A 298 -7.23 -5.23 -25.27
CA LYS A 298 -7.09 -6.13 -26.43
C LYS A 298 -8.40 -6.87 -26.71
N LEU A 299 -9.06 -7.36 -25.66
CA LEU A 299 -10.28 -8.14 -25.74
C LEU A 299 -11.51 -7.30 -26.14
N ASP A 300 -11.53 -6.02 -25.80
CA ASP A 300 -12.61 -5.06 -26.16
C ASP A 300 -12.78 -4.88 -27.68
N LYS A 301 -11.86 -5.41 -28.49
CA LYS A 301 -11.93 -5.37 -29.97
C LYS A 301 -12.78 -6.48 -30.57
N PHE A 302 -13.13 -7.51 -29.80
CA PHE A 302 -13.93 -8.63 -30.27
C PHE A 302 -15.41 -8.37 -29.99
N SER A 303 -16.28 -8.54 -31.00
CA SER A 303 -17.72 -8.29 -30.87
C SER A 303 -18.42 -9.17 -29.84
N ASP A 304 -17.84 -10.34 -29.59
CA ASP A 304 -18.42 -11.39 -28.75
C ASP A 304 -17.79 -11.36 -27.34
N ILE A 305 -17.10 -10.27 -26.99
CA ILE A 305 -16.54 -10.07 -25.66
C ILE A 305 -17.10 -8.77 -25.09
N THR A 306 -17.62 -8.84 -23.87
CA THR A 306 -17.99 -7.66 -23.08
C THR A 306 -16.94 -7.42 -22.02
N VAL A 307 -16.32 -6.25 -22.02
CA VAL A 307 -15.37 -5.81 -20.99
C VAL A 307 -16.07 -4.85 -20.03
N THR A 308 -15.91 -5.05 -18.73
CA THR A 308 -16.48 -4.16 -17.72
C THR A 308 -15.57 -2.96 -17.47
N ASP A 309 -16.15 -1.86 -16.97
CA ASP A 309 -15.38 -0.78 -16.36
C ASP A 309 -14.61 -1.26 -15.14
N SER A 310 -13.61 -0.47 -14.72
CA SER A 310 -12.83 -0.71 -13.50
C SER A 310 -13.72 -0.58 -12.27
N THR A 311 -13.74 -1.63 -11.45
CA THR A 311 -14.38 -1.59 -10.13
C THR A 311 -13.47 -0.99 -9.05
N TRP A 312 -12.19 -0.79 -9.37
CA TRP A 312 -11.12 -0.39 -8.44
C TRP A 312 -10.94 -1.36 -7.27
N TYR A 313 -11.38 -2.60 -7.48
CA TYR A 313 -11.30 -3.67 -6.51
C TYR A 313 -10.96 -4.97 -7.23
N TYR A 314 -9.80 -5.53 -6.90
CA TYR A 314 -9.39 -6.85 -7.31
C TYR A 314 -8.94 -7.60 -6.05
N ASP A 315 -9.47 -8.78 -5.80
CA ASP A 315 -9.24 -9.56 -4.57
C ASP A 315 -8.06 -10.55 -4.67
N GLY A 316 -7.44 -10.64 -5.85
CA GLY A 316 -6.25 -11.43 -6.12
C GLY A 316 -6.55 -12.67 -6.95
N GLY A 317 -5.56 -13.54 -7.12
CA GLY A 317 -5.71 -14.79 -7.87
C GLY A 317 -5.07 -14.81 -9.27
N GLY A 318 -4.50 -13.69 -9.72
CA GLY A 318 -3.84 -13.58 -11.02
C GLY A 318 -4.80 -13.71 -12.23
N CYS A 319 -4.25 -13.48 -13.42
CA CYS A 319 -4.94 -13.66 -14.71
C CYS A 319 -4.67 -15.04 -15.34
N CYS A 320 -3.81 -15.86 -14.71
CA CYS A 320 -3.21 -17.05 -15.29
C CYS A 320 -2.93 -18.11 -14.22
#